data_AF-A0A1V4QF88-F1
#
_entry.id   AF-A0A1V4QF88-F1
#
_cell.length_a   1.000
_cell.length_b   1.000
_cell.length_c   1.000
_cell.angle_alpha   90.00
_cell.angle_beta   90.00
_cell.angle_gamma   90.00
#
_symmetry.space_group_name_H-M   'P 1'
#
loop_
_entity.id
_entity.type
_entity.pdbx_description
1 polymer ?
#
loop_
_entity_poly.entity_id
_entity_poly.type
_entity_poly.pdbx_seq_one_letter_code
_entity_poly.pdbx_strand_id
1 'polypeptide(L)'
;MLLNKLERNFILKYTIDKLKVKYWEELPFLRFISIGDRLLSFFDELARERVSLKQIEELILMGHYPEQYTKNELPIIRSIFDAYRRNIADQGFQDEIDRCNLIFEKFSGALLDKYRYICIAGLVATTTLENRLLKEILRKENSELVIHSDTLGLKGEFHPANPFYQHQKLLKRLDIENCEELQLDVSAQMAEPVIHIIRTESNTPLFIS
;
A
#
# COMPACT_ATOMS: atom_id res chain seq x y z
N MET A 1 7.43 -13.88 17.40
CA MET A 1 8.65 -13.25 16.82
C MET A 1 8.34 -12.84 15.39
N LEU A 2 8.64 -11.60 15.00
CA LEU A 2 8.40 -11.12 13.62
C LEU A 2 9.57 -11.54 12.72
N LEU A 3 9.27 -12.29 11.66
CA LEU A 3 10.28 -12.79 10.73
C LEU A 3 10.69 -11.74 9.70
N ASN A 4 11.98 -11.72 9.37
CA ASN A 4 12.50 -10.92 8.27
C ASN A 4 12.23 -11.57 6.90
N LYS A 5 12.47 -10.83 5.81
CA LYS A 5 12.19 -11.31 4.44
C LYS A 5 12.90 -12.61 4.10
N LEU A 6 14.16 -12.77 4.52
CA LEU A 6 14.97 -13.96 4.22
C LEU A 6 14.40 -15.20 4.92
N GLU A 7 14.07 -15.09 6.21
CA GLU A 7 13.47 -16.18 7.00
C GLU A 7 12.13 -16.61 6.41
N ARG A 8 11.29 -15.65 6.06
CA ARG A 8 9.99 -15.89 5.43
C ARG A 8 10.14 -16.61 4.09
N ASN A 9 11.12 -16.23 3.27
CA ASN A 9 11.42 -16.91 2.02
C ASN A 9 11.84 -18.37 2.21
N PHE A 10 12.63 -18.68 3.24
CA PHE A 10 12.97 -20.07 3.55
C PHE A 10 11.75 -20.89 3.93
N ILE A 11 10.86 -20.34 4.75
CA ILE A 11 9.61 -21.02 5.14
C ILE A 11 8.68 -21.20 3.94
N LEU A 12 8.57 -20.19 3.08
CA LEU A 12 7.77 -20.26 1.85
C LEU A 12 8.31 -21.34 0.91
N LYS A 13 9.63 -21.38 0.69
CA LYS A 13 10.28 -22.42 -0.11
C LYS A 13 10.00 -23.82 0.46
N TYR A 14 10.21 -24.00 1.76
CA TYR A 14 9.91 -25.26 2.44
C TYR A 14 8.43 -25.68 2.29
N THR A 15 7.51 -24.71 2.35
CA THR A 15 6.08 -24.94 2.15
C THR A 15 5.79 -25.45 0.74
N ILE A 16 6.37 -24.80 -0.27
CA ILE A 16 6.24 -25.18 -1.68
C ILE A 16 6.79 -26.60 -1.91
N ASP A 17 7.98 -26.88 -1.40
CA ASP A 17 8.63 -28.19 -1.52
C ASP A 17 7.78 -29.31 -0.88
N LYS A 18 7.17 -29.02 0.29
CA LYS A 18 6.28 -29.96 1.00
C LYS A 18 4.98 -30.25 0.28
N LEU A 19 4.39 -29.26 -0.39
CA LEU A 19 3.13 -29.44 -1.10
C LEU A 19 3.27 -30.39 -2.30
N LYS A 20 4.51 -30.79 -2.68
CA LYS A 20 4.80 -31.70 -3.78
C LYS A 20 3.95 -31.38 -5.00
N VAL A 21 3.83 -30.09 -5.33
CA VAL A 21 2.97 -29.61 -6.41
C VAL A 21 3.43 -30.32 -7.67
N LYS A 22 2.71 -31.37 -8.08
CA LYS A 22 3.16 -32.40 -9.03
C LYS A 22 3.54 -31.86 -10.42
N TYR A 23 3.22 -30.59 -10.68
CA TYR A 23 3.38 -29.87 -11.94
C TYR A 23 4.26 -28.61 -11.81
N TRP A 24 5.04 -28.49 -10.72
CA TRP A 24 5.82 -27.28 -10.42
C TRP A 24 6.88 -26.94 -11.49
N GLU A 25 7.47 -27.95 -12.14
CA GLU A 25 8.40 -27.77 -13.26
C GLU A 25 7.68 -27.53 -14.60
N GLU A 26 6.44 -28.01 -14.71
CA GLU A 26 5.65 -28.02 -15.94
C GLU A 26 4.82 -26.74 -16.13
N LEU A 27 4.58 -25.97 -15.06
CA LEU A 27 3.89 -24.68 -15.10
C LEU A 27 4.90 -23.53 -15.06
N PRO A 28 5.12 -22.80 -16.18
CA PRO A 28 6.01 -21.65 -16.24
C PRO A 28 5.73 -20.60 -15.16
N PHE A 29 4.46 -20.44 -14.79
CA PHE A 29 4.00 -19.58 -13.72
C PHE A 29 4.59 -19.96 -12.35
N LEU A 30 4.63 -21.25 -12.01
CA LEU A 30 5.20 -21.72 -10.74
C LEU A 30 6.73 -21.64 -10.73
N ARG A 31 7.39 -21.84 -11.88
CA ARG A 31 8.83 -21.56 -12.02
C ARG A 31 9.16 -20.07 -11.89
N PHE A 32 8.28 -19.20 -12.39
CA PHE A 32 8.41 -17.75 -12.26
C PHE A 32 8.20 -17.27 -10.80
N ILE A 33 7.32 -17.94 -10.06
CA ILE A 33 6.93 -17.62 -8.67
C ILE A 33 7.85 -18.24 -7.61
N SER A 34 8.42 -19.41 -7.88
CA SER A 34 9.36 -20.11 -6.98
C SER A 34 10.73 -19.44 -6.84
N ILE A 35 10.99 -18.38 -7.62
CA ILE A 35 11.99 -17.35 -7.27
C ILE A 35 11.40 -16.57 -6.09
N GLY A 36 11.59 -17.10 -4.88
CA GLY A 36 10.76 -16.91 -3.68
C GLY A 36 10.39 -15.48 -3.27
N ASP A 37 11.12 -14.47 -3.75
CA ASP A 37 10.83 -13.07 -3.46
C ASP A 37 9.50 -12.58 -4.05
N ARG A 38 9.11 -13.05 -5.24
CA ARG A 38 7.95 -12.48 -5.95
C ARG A 38 6.61 -12.87 -5.32
N LEU A 39 6.46 -14.13 -4.94
CA LEU A 39 5.23 -14.61 -4.30
C LEU A 39 5.06 -14.00 -2.91
N LEU A 40 6.16 -13.90 -2.16
CA LEU A 40 6.15 -13.27 -0.85
C LEU A 40 5.79 -11.78 -0.96
N SER A 41 6.38 -11.07 -1.92
CA SER A 41 6.01 -9.68 -2.22
C SER A 41 4.55 -9.53 -2.63
N PHE A 42 4.02 -10.45 -3.45
CA PHE A 42 2.59 -10.45 -3.79
C PHE A 42 1.71 -10.60 -2.55
N PHE A 43 2.04 -11.52 -1.62
CA PHE A 43 1.29 -11.66 -0.36
C PHE A 43 1.37 -10.40 0.52
N ASP A 44 2.52 -9.73 0.55
CA ASP A 44 2.71 -8.47 1.27
C ASP A 44 1.87 -7.34 0.67
N GLU A 45 1.81 -7.24 -0.66
CA GLU A 45 0.98 -6.28 -1.37
C GLU A 45 -0.51 -6.52 -1.10
N LEU A 46 -0.98 -7.77 -1.16
CA LEU A 46 -2.35 -8.13 -0.81
C LEU A 46 -2.72 -7.68 0.61
N ALA A 47 -1.81 -7.87 1.57
CA ALA A 47 -2.03 -7.46 2.95
C ALA A 47 -2.10 -5.93 3.10
N ARG A 48 -1.21 -5.18 2.45
CA ARG A 48 -1.24 -3.70 2.46
C ARG A 48 -2.47 -3.13 1.78
N GLU A 49 -2.99 -3.82 0.76
CA GLU A 49 -4.21 -3.43 0.06
C GLU A 49 -5.50 -3.98 0.68
N ARG A 50 -5.40 -4.78 1.74
CA ARG A 50 -6.54 -5.47 2.37
C ARG A 50 -7.36 -6.31 1.39
N VAL A 51 -6.69 -6.90 0.40
CA VAL A 51 -7.28 -7.77 -0.60
C VAL A 51 -7.04 -9.21 -0.20
N SER A 52 -8.12 -9.97 -0.05
CA SER A 52 -8.06 -11.42 0.18
C SER A 52 -8.07 -12.18 -1.14
N LEU A 53 -7.44 -13.35 -1.18
CA LEU A 53 -7.50 -14.25 -2.33
C LEU A 53 -8.95 -14.63 -2.68
N LYS A 54 -9.85 -14.70 -1.70
CA LYS A 54 -11.28 -14.94 -1.91
C LYS A 54 -11.96 -13.82 -2.72
N GLN A 55 -11.64 -12.56 -2.43
CA GLN A 55 -12.17 -11.44 -3.21
C GLN A 55 -11.69 -11.47 -4.66
N ILE A 56 -10.45 -11.93 -4.90
CA ILE A 56 -9.93 -12.14 -6.25
C ILE A 56 -10.72 -13.24 -6.97
N GLU A 57 -11.00 -14.36 -6.29
CA GLU A 57 -11.85 -15.44 -6.83
C GLU A 57 -13.26 -14.95 -7.18
N GLU A 58 -13.86 -14.11 -6.34
CA GLU A 58 -15.19 -13.54 -6.58
C GLU A 58 -15.22 -12.62 -7.82
N LEU A 59 -14.21 -11.76 -8.00
CA LEU A 59 -14.09 -10.90 -9.18
C LEU A 59 -13.86 -11.69 -10.48
N ILE A 60 -13.18 -12.81 -10.37
CA ILE A 60 -12.99 -13.77 -11.46
C ILE A 60 -14.31 -14.40 -11.90
N LEU A 61 -15.13 -14.83 -10.94
CA LEU A 61 -16.46 -15.40 -11.22
C LEU A 61 -17.40 -14.37 -11.88
N MET A 62 -17.16 -13.08 -11.62
CA MET A 62 -17.87 -11.96 -12.26
C MET A 62 -17.35 -11.61 -13.67
N GLY A 63 -16.35 -12.33 -14.19
CA GLY A 63 -15.83 -12.14 -15.55
C GLY A 63 -14.88 -10.95 -15.71
N HIS A 64 -14.34 -10.40 -14.61
CA HIS A 64 -13.40 -9.27 -14.67
C HIS A 64 -11.97 -9.67 -15.07
N TYR A 65 -11.68 -10.97 -15.21
CA TYR A 65 -10.36 -11.50 -15.55
C TYR A 65 -10.42 -12.58 -16.65
N PRO A 66 -9.36 -12.74 -17.47
CA PRO A 66 -9.32 -13.77 -18.50
C PRO A 66 -9.33 -15.19 -17.91
N GLU A 67 -10.19 -16.08 -18.42
CA GLU A 67 -10.40 -17.45 -17.91
C GLU A 67 -9.14 -18.33 -17.81
N GLN A 68 -8.14 -18.06 -18.64
CA GLN A 68 -6.89 -18.84 -18.66
C GLN A 68 -6.11 -18.73 -17.34
N TYR A 69 -6.15 -17.58 -16.68
CA TYR A 69 -5.42 -17.34 -15.42
C TYR A 69 -6.16 -17.89 -14.19
N THR A 70 -7.46 -18.12 -14.33
CA THR A 70 -8.36 -18.37 -13.20
C THR A 70 -8.52 -19.85 -12.90
N LYS A 71 -8.39 -20.71 -13.91
CA LYS A 71 -8.63 -22.15 -13.78
C LYS A 71 -7.49 -22.91 -13.11
N ASN A 72 -6.25 -22.45 -13.24
CA ASN A 72 -5.08 -23.25 -12.87
C ASN A 72 -4.19 -22.59 -11.79
N GLU A 73 -3.99 -21.28 -11.83
CA GLU A 73 -2.90 -20.64 -11.09
C GLU A 73 -3.34 -20.12 -9.71
N LEU A 74 -4.51 -19.49 -9.63
CA LEU A 74 -5.06 -18.98 -8.38
C LEU A 74 -5.33 -20.08 -7.34
N PRO A 75 -5.87 -21.27 -7.68
CA PRO A 75 -6.00 -22.36 -6.73
C PRO A 75 -4.65 -22.81 -6.14
N ILE A 76 -3.59 -22.78 -6.94
CA ILE A 76 -2.24 -23.15 -6.49
C ILE A 76 -1.69 -22.07 -5.56
N ILE A 77 -1.81 -20.79 -5.93
CA ILE A 77 -1.41 -19.67 -5.07
C ILE A 77 -2.12 -19.73 -3.71
N ARG A 78 -3.42 -20.01 -3.72
CA ARG A 78 -4.21 -20.16 -2.48
C ARG A 78 -3.73 -21.32 -1.62
N SER A 79 -3.52 -22.48 -2.23
CA SER A 79 -2.99 -23.65 -1.50
C SER A 79 -1.63 -23.35 -0.84
N ILE A 80 -0.74 -22.67 -1.57
CA ILE A 80 0.56 -22.23 -1.04
C ILE A 80 0.37 -21.21 0.08
N PHE A 81 -0.48 -20.20 -0.12
CA PHE A 81 -0.76 -19.17 0.89
C PHE A 81 -1.29 -19.77 2.19
N ASP A 82 -2.32 -20.63 2.11
CA ASP A 82 -2.94 -21.26 3.28
C ASP A 82 -1.97 -22.19 4.01
N ALA A 83 -1.12 -22.91 3.28
CA ALA A 83 -0.07 -23.74 3.89
C ALA A 83 1.04 -22.91 4.53
N TYR A 84 1.46 -21.82 3.88
CA TYR A 84 2.46 -20.89 4.41
C TYR A 84 1.96 -20.22 5.69
N ARG A 85 0.73 -19.68 5.68
CA ARG A 85 0.12 -19.04 6.85
C ARG A 85 -0.02 -20.00 8.04
N ARG A 86 -0.41 -21.25 7.78
CA ARG A 86 -0.43 -22.30 8.82
C ARG A 86 0.96 -22.58 9.36
N ASN A 87 1.97 -22.78 8.51
CA ASN A 87 3.33 -23.03 8.95
C ASN A 87 3.91 -21.89 9.81
N ILE A 88 3.60 -20.63 9.49
CA ILE A 88 3.98 -19.46 10.29
C ILE A 88 3.31 -19.51 11.67
N ALA A 89 2.00 -19.73 11.69
CA ALA A 89 1.20 -19.77 12.93
C ALA A 89 1.58 -20.95 13.85
N ASP A 90 1.74 -22.15 13.29
CA ASP A 90 2.09 -23.37 14.02
C ASP A 90 3.45 -23.27 14.72
N GLN A 91 4.37 -22.47 14.16
CA GLN A 91 5.68 -22.22 14.75
C GLN A 91 5.71 -21.00 15.68
N GLY A 92 4.57 -20.33 15.92
CA GLY A 92 4.48 -19.15 16.78
C GLY A 92 5.17 -17.90 16.19
N PHE A 93 5.38 -17.88 14.88
CA PHE A 93 5.95 -16.75 14.18
C PHE A 93 4.88 -15.77 13.71
N GLN A 94 5.32 -14.54 13.44
CA GLN A 94 4.53 -13.49 12.82
C GLN A 94 5.27 -12.99 11.59
N ASP A 95 4.53 -12.46 10.63
CA ASP A 95 5.12 -11.89 9.43
C ASP A 95 4.54 -10.50 9.08
N GLU A 96 4.87 -10.03 7.88
CA GLU A 96 4.39 -8.73 7.38
C GLU A 96 2.87 -8.61 7.34
N ILE A 97 2.16 -9.71 7.07
CA ILE A 97 0.69 -9.73 7.01
C ILE A 97 0.15 -9.51 8.42
N ASP A 98 0.72 -10.19 9.42
CA ASP A 98 0.35 -10.00 10.82
C ASP A 98 0.65 -8.59 11.30
N ARG A 99 1.79 -8.03 10.89
CA ARG A 99 2.16 -6.64 11.17
C ARG A 99 1.16 -5.66 10.56
N CYS A 100 0.80 -5.84 9.29
CA CYS A 100 -0.18 -4.98 8.60
C CYS A 100 -1.54 -5.04 9.31
N ASN A 101 -2.01 -6.24 9.64
CA ASN A 101 -3.27 -6.44 10.38
C ASN A 101 -3.22 -5.76 11.75
N LEU A 102 -2.12 -5.90 12.49
CA LEU A 102 -1.94 -5.25 13.78
C LEU A 102 -1.98 -3.71 13.67
N ILE A 103 -1.34 -3.15 12.65
CA ILE A 103 -1.37 -1.70 12.40
C ILE A 103 -2.81 -1.27 12.09
N PHE A 104 -3.53 -2.01 11.24
CA PHE A 104 -4.95 -1.75 11.01
C PHE A 104 -5.77 -1.88 12.31
N GLU A 105 -5.50 -2.81 13.21
CA GLU A 105 -6.33 -2.94 14.41
C GLU A 105 -6.01 -1.90 15.48
N LYS A 106 -4.73 -1.56 15.66
CA LYS A 106 -4.26 -0.85 16.85
C LYS A 106 -3.76 0.56 16.60
N PHE A 107 -3.50 0.95 15.35
CA PHE A 107 -3.04 2.31 15.08
C PHE A 107 -4.13 3.32 15.44
N SER A 108 -3.74 4.31 16.24
CA SER A 108 -4.52 5.48 16.56
C SER A 108 -3.62 6.72 16.56
N GLY A 109 -4.20 7.88 16.27
CA GLY A 109 -3.50 9.18 16.33
C GLY A 109 -2.78 9.40 17.66
N ALA A 110 -3.42 9.01 18.78
CA ALA A 110 -2.87 9.15 20.14
C ALA A 110 -1.46 8.54 20.35
N LEU A 111 -1.06 7.57 19.52
CA LEU A 111 0.32 7.04 19.55
C LEU A 111 1.38 8.08 19.13
N LEU A 112 0.93 9.18 18.56
CA LEU A 112 1.71 10.27 17.98
C LEU A 112 1.66 11.56 18.81
N ASP A 113 0.90 11.61 19.92
CA ASP A 113 0.74 12.78 20.81
C ASP A 113 2.09 13.37 21.30
N LYS A 114 3.14 12.55 21.32
CA LYS A 114 4.49 12.98 21.69
C LYS A 114 5.15 13.90 20.66
N TYR A 115 4.64 13.96 19.44
CA TYR A 115 5.17 14.79 18.37
C TYR A 115 4.41 16.11 18.31
N ARG A 116 5.14 17.23 18.36
CA ARG A 116 4.55 18.57 18.26
C ARG A 116 3.94 18.84 16.87
N TYR A 117 4.57 18.26 15.85
CA TYR A 117 4.21 18.47 14.45
C TYR A 117 4.63 17.28 13.61
N ILE A 118 3.84 16.94 12.60
CA ILE A 118 4.12 15.84 11.68
C ILE A 118 4.05 16.36 10.25
N CYS A 119 5.17 16.34 9.55
CA CYS A 119 5.23 16.63 8.11
C CYS A 119 5.32 15.32 7.33
N ILE A 120 4.40 15.14 6.37
CA ILE A 120 4.39 14.00 5.45
C ILE A 120 4.74 14.54 4.06
N ALA A 121 5.80 14.02 3.44
CA ALA A 121 6.25 14.49 2.12
C ALA A 121 6.60 13.35 1.15
N GLY A 122 6.53 13.63 -0.16
CA GLY A 122 7.09 12.77 -1.20
C GLY A 122 6.21 11.57 -1.61
N LEU A 123 4.90 11.66 -1.41
CA LEU A 123 3.96 10.59 -1.79
C LEU A 123 3.59 10.67 -3.27
N VAL A 124 3.82 9.58 -4.00
CA VAL A 124 3.38 9.43 -5.41
C VAL A 124 2.11 8.59 -5.48
N ALA A 125 2.11 7.45 -4.80
CA ALA A 125 0.96 6.56 -4.67
C ALA A 125 1.00 5.91 -3.29
N THR A 126 -0.18 5.63 -2.75
CA THR A 126 -0.37 5.09 -1.41
C THR A 126 -1.21 3.82 -1.49
N THR A 127 -0.81 2.82 -0.71
CA THR A 127 -1.57 1.61 -0.44
C THR A 127 -2.81 1.91 0.41
N THR A 128 -3.76 0.98 0.45
CA THR A 128 -4.93 1.11 1.34
C THR A 128 -4.56 1.31 2.81
N LEU A 129 -3.52 0.61 3.29
CA LEU A 129 -2.99 0.80 4.64
C LEU A 129 -2.46 2.22 4.84
N GLU A 130 -1.58 2.69 3.96
CA GLU A 130 -1.01 4.04 4.05
C GLU A 130 -2.11 5.11 3.97
N ASN A 131 -3.08 4.96 3.08
CA ASN A 131 -4.22 5.87 2.99
C ASN A 131 -4.97 5.98 4.31
N ARG A 132 -5.22 4.85 4.98
CA ARG A 132 -5.87 4.85 6.29
C ARG A 132 -5.02 5.58 7.33
N LEU A 133 -3.72 5.28 7.40
CA LEU A 133 -2.81 5.89 8.38
C LEU A 133 -2.75 7.40 8.19
N LEU A 134 -2.56 7.84 6.95
CA LEU A 134 -2.51 9.25 6.58
C LEU A 134 -3.81 9.97 6.92
N LYS A 135 -4.97 9.35 6.63
CA LYS A 135 -6.27 9.90 7.03
C LYS A 135 -6.39 10.10 8.53
N GLU A 136 -5.93 9.14 9.33
CA GLU A 136 -5.98 9.24 10.79
C GLU A 136 -5.03 10.34 11.30
N ILE A 137 -3.80 10.41 10.80
CA ILE A 137 -2.82 11.44 11.16
C ILE A 137 -3.35 12.83 10.81
N LEU A 138 -3.77 13.03 9.56
CA LEU A 138 -4.25 14.31 9.04
C LEU A 138 -5.57 14.77 9.67
N ARG A 139 -6.30 13.91 10.39
CA ARG A 139 -7.54 14.25 11.08
C ARG A 139 -7.35 14.57 12.56
N LYS A 140 -6.39 13.91 13.22
CA LYS A 140 -6.26 13.95 14.69
C LYS A 140 -5.03 14.70 15.16
N GLU A 141 -3.99 14.73 14.35
CA GLU A 141 -2.69 15.26 14.73
C GLU A 141 -2.43 16.60 14.06
N ASN A 142 -1.64 17.44 14.73
CA ASN A 142 -1.08 18.65 14.14
C ASN A 142 -0.09 18.26 13.03
N SER A 143 -0.56 18.23 11.78
CA SER A 143 0.16 17.64 10.67
C SER A 143 -0.10 18.32 9.32
N GLU A 144 0.85 18.18 8.40
CA GLU A 144 0.74 18.63 7.01
C GLU A 144 1.10 17.52 6.01
N LEU A 145 0.55 17.64 4.81
CA LEU A 145 0.87 16.79 3.67
C LEU A 145 1.44 17.61 2.52
N VAL A 146 2.72 17.42 2.24
CA VAL A 146 3.45 18.10 1.17
C VAL A 146 3.62 17.15 -0.01
N ILE A 147 3.08 17.51 -1.17
CA ILE A 147 3.18 16.69 -2.38
C ILE A 147 4.09 17.41 -3.38
N HIS A 148 5.28 16.87 -3.60
CA HIS A 148 6.25 17.39 -4.56
C HIS A 148 6.00 16.81 -5.95
N SER A 149 6.06 17.66 -6.96
CA SER A 149 6.00 17.24 -8.37
C SER A 149 7.36 17.44 -9.01
N ASP A 150 7.96 16.38 -9.55
CA ASP A 150 9.07 16.54 -10.49
C ASP A 150 8.52 17.01 -11.86
N THR A 151 9.06 18.10 -12.38
CA THR A 151 8.73 18.64 -13.71
C THR A 151 8.92 17.64 -14.86
N LEU A 152 9.76 16.62 -14.70
CA LEU A 152 9.94 15.54 -15.68
C LEU A 152 8.82 14.49 -15.60
N GLY A 153 8.32 14.18 -14.39
CA GLY A 153 7.18 13.29 -14.18
C GLY A 153 5.87 13.87 -14.71
N LEU A 154 5.67 15.18 -14.54
CA LEU A 154 4.52 15.92 -15.10
C LEU A 154 4.51 15.96 -16.64
N LYS A 155 5.67 15.79 -17.29
CA LYS A 155 5.80 15.76 -18.75
C LYS A 155 5.64 14.35 -19.35
N GLY A 156 5.74 13.29 -18.55
CA GLY A 156 5.68 11.90 -19.03
C GLY A 156 4.26 11.34 -19.15
N GLU A 157 3.34 11.79 -18.28
CA GLU A 157 1.94 11.37 -18.23
C GLU A 157 1.01 12.55 -18.52
N PHE A 158 1.07 13.09 -19.75
CA PHE A 158 0.17 14.16 -20.16
C PHE A 158 -1.29 13.65 -20.20
N HIS A 159 -2.07 13.99 -19.17
CA HIS A 159 -3.47 14.35 -19.37
C HIS A 159 -3.48 15.85 -19.70
N PRO A 160 -3.63 16.27 -20.98
CA PRO A 160 -3.40 17.67 -21.40
C PRO A 160 -4.31 18.69 -20.69
N ALA A 161 -5.44 18.23 -20.15
CA ALA A 161 -6.40 19.05 -19.42
C ALA A 161 -6.13 19.14 -17.91
N ASN A 162 -5.24 18.31 -17.35
CA ASN A 162 -5.03 18.24 -15.90
C ASN A 162 -3.60 17.78 -15.54
N PRO A 163 -2.63 18.72 -15.46
CA PRO A 163 -1.24 18.39 -15.13
C PRO A 163 -1.07 17.78 -13.74
N PHE A 164 -2.04 17.93 -12.82
CA PHE A 164 -1.96 17.42 -11.46
C PHE A 164 -2.88 16.21 -11.20
N TYR A 165 -3.26 15.49 -12.26
CA TYR A 165 -4.20 14.36 -12.18
C TYR A 165 -3.83 13.32 -11.11
N GLN A 166 -2.55 12.94 -11.00
CA GLN A 166 -2.10 11.97 -9.99
C GLN A 166 -2.23 12.51 -8.57
N HIS A 167 -1.94 13.79 -8.34
CA HIS A 167 -2.13 14.44 -7.04
C HIS A 167 -3.61 14.51 -6.69
N GLN A 168 -4.48 14.90 -7.62
CA GLN A 168 -5.92 14.91 -7.39
C GLN A 168 -6.47 13.51 -7.09
N LYS A 169 -5.95 12.47 -7.76
CA LYS A 169 -6.30 11.08 -7.46
C LYS A 169 -5.85 10.66 -6.07
N LEU A 170 -4.66 11.08 -5.63
CA LEU A 170 -4.17 10.85 -4.27
C LEU A 170 -5.02 11.58 -3.23
N LEU A 171 -5.30 12.87 -3.42
CA LEU A 171 -6.15 13.67 -2.52
C LEU A 171 -7.55 13.09 -2.38
N LYS A 172 -8.16 12.68 -3.50
CA LYS A 172 -9.45 12.00 -3.51
C LYS A 172 -9.41 10.68 -2.73
N ARG A 173 -8.33 9.90 -2.85
CA ARG A 173 -8.14 8.66 -2.06
C ARG A 173 -7.98 8.95 -0.57
N LEU A 174 -7.43 10.12 -0.22
CA LEU A 174 -7.26 10.59 1.15
C LEU A 174 -8.50 11.30 1.73
N ASP A 175 -9.62 11.36 0.99
CA ASP A 175 -10.83 12.11 1.35
C ASP A 175 -10.52 13.58 1.72
N ILE A 176 -9.57 14.20 1.00
CA ILE A 176 -9.22 15.61 1.17
C ILE A 176 -10.00 16.39 0.12
N GLU A 177 -11.04 17.10 0.57
CA GLU A 177 -11.93 17.88 -0.31
C GLU A 177 -11.46 19.34 -0.47
N ASN A 178 -10.81 19.89 0.56
CA ASN A 178 -10.29 21.25 0.56
C ASN A 178 -8.77 21.23 0.70
N CYS A 179 -8.07 21.71 -0.35
CA CYS A 179 -6.64 21.93 -0.34
C CYS A 179 -6.35 23.37 -0.79
N GLU A 180 -5.55 24.11 -0.01
CA GLU A 180 -4.98 25.36 -0.50
C GLU A 180 -3.78 25.03 -1.37
N GLU A 181 -3.82 25.43 -2.64
CA GLU A 181 -2.64 25.40 -3.51
C GLU A 181 -1.80 26.63 -3.19
N LEU A 182 -0.74 26.47 -2.39
CA LEU A 182 0.25 27.54 -2.25
C LEU A 182 1.12 27.54 -3.51
N GLN A 183 0.91 28.53 -4.38
CA GLN A 183 1.89 28.87 -5.39
C GLN A 183 3.10 29.50 -4.68
N LEU A 184 4.24 28.81 -4.70
CA LEU A 184 5.51 29.42 -4.34
C LEU A 184 5.77 30.58 -5.30
N ASP A 185 5.99 31.77 -4.73
CA ASP A 185 6.22 33.01 -5.45
C ASP A 185 7.38 32.82 -6.46
N VAL A 186 7.07 33.03 -7.74
CA VAL A 186 7.90 32.67 -8.92
C VAL A 186 9.14 33.57 -9.05
N SER A 187 9.43 34.38 -8.03
CA SER A 187 10.62 35.24 -7.95
C SER A 187 11.92 34.49 -7.62
N ALA A 188 11.84 33.21 -7.24
CA ALA A 188 13.00 32.31 -7.13
C ALA A 188 13.09 31.41 -8.38
N GLN A 189 13.91 31.78 -9.36
CA GLN A 189 14.14 31.09 -10.65
C GLN A 189 14.67 29.64 -10.58
N MET A 190 14.51 28.91 -9.46
CA MET A 190 14.93 27.50 -9.34
C MET A 190 14.01 26.61 -8.51
N ALA A 191 12.85 27.09 -8.03
CA ALA A 191 11.94 26.22 -7.29
C ALA A 191 10.88 25.60 -8.23
N GLU A 192 10.97 24.27 -8.38
CA GLU A 192 10.00 23.40 -9.06
C GLU A 192 8.57 23.60 -8.53
N PRO A 193 7.50 23.27 -9.30
CA PRO A 193 6.14 23.41 -8.84
C PRO A 193 5.85 22.47 -7.66
N VAL A 194 5.95 22.99 -6.45
CA VAL A 194 5.50 22.35 -5.21
C VAL A 194 4.02 22.67 -5.06
N ILE A 195 3.14 21.65 -5.11
CA ILE A 195 1.79 21.84 -4.56
C ILE A 195 1.91 21.57 -3.06
N HIS A 196 2.04 22.65 -2.30
CA HIS A 196 2.03 22.58 -0.86
C HIS A 196 0.57 22.61 -0.38
N ILE A 197 0.07 21.47 0.11
CA ILE A 197 -1.30 21.34 0.59
C ILE A 197 -1.26 21.36 2.12
N ILE A 198 -1.45 22.54 2.70
CA ILE A 198 -1.73 22.65 4.12
C ILE A 198 -3.21 22.33 4.29
N ARG A 199 -3.54 21.25 4.99
CA ARG A 199 -4.92 21.05 5.43
C ARG A 199 -5.17 22.01 6.60
N THR A 200 -6.02 23.00 6.39
CA THR A 200 -6.35 24.05 7.39
C THR A 200 -7.39 23.60 8.43
N GLU A 201 -7.91 22.37 8.35
CA GLU A 201 -8.94 21.88 9.29
C GLU A 201 -8.45 21.66 10.73
N SER A 202 -7.13 21.54 10.94
CA SER A 202 -6.53 21.53 12.29
C SER A 202 -6.36 22.94 12.89
N ASN A 203 -6.59 24.00 12.10
CA ASN A 203 -6.71 25.37 12.59
C ASN A 203 -8.18 25.72 12.82
N THR A 204 -8.86 25.02 13.73
CA THR A 204 -10.04 25.62 14.37
C THR A 204 -9.51 26.84 15.14
N PRO A 205 -9.97 28.08 14.85
CA PRO A 205 -9.71 29.17 15.77
C PRO A 205 -10.37 28.75 17.08
N LEU A 206 -9.59 28.69 18.16
CA LEU A 206 -10.14 28.78 19.50
C LEU A 206 -10.85 30.13 19.58
N PHE A 207 -12.11 30.18 19.16
CA PHE A 207 -13.02 31.24 19.55
C PHE A 207 -13.20 31.08 21.05
N ILE A 208 -12.39 31.83 21.80
CA ILE A 208 -12.65 32.13 23.19
C ILE A 208 -13.88 33.05 23.16
N SER A 209 -15.03 32.50 23.51
CA SER A 209 -16.23 33.24 23.92
C SER A 209 -16.45 33.04 25.41
#